data_AF-A0A6P0XUB5-F1
#
_entry.id   AF-A0A6P0XUB5-F1
#
_cell.length_a   1.000
_cell.length_b   1.000
_cell.length_c   1.000
_cell.angle_alpha   90.00
_cell.angle_beta   90.00
_cell.angle_gamma   90.00
#
_symmetry.space_group_name_H-M   'P 1'
#
loop_
_entity.id
_entity.type
_entity.pdbx_description
1 polymer ?
#
loop_
_entity_poly.entity_id
_entity_poly.type
_entity_poly.pdbx_seq_one_letter_code
_entity_poly.pdbx_strand_id
1 'polypeptide(L)'
;MKKSHLRLIITFALSIIFVFLTLGFYQTSLSENPKDKEITLVLAGKYKIKPEKRERFLELAKPGFEKTRQEPGNVSYNLYEKFGNPNTFLYFEEWVDREALNSHLKQPYIT
;
A
#
# COMPACT_ATOMS: atom_id res chain seq x y z
N MET A 1 5.06 44.93 33.20
CA MET A 1 4.92 43.47 33.44
C MET A 1 6.17 42.99 34.20
N LYS A 2 6.05 42.34 35.37
CA LYS A 2 7.23 41.93 36.17
C LYS A 2 8.03 40.84 35.43
N LYS A 3 9.36 40.87 35.54
CA LYS A 3 10.31 39.92 34.90
C LYS A 3 9.97 38.44 35.17
N SER A 4 9.32 38.17 36.31
CA SER A 4 8.77 36.86 36.67
C SER A 4 7.61 36.40 35.78
N HIS A 5 6.69 37.29 35.41
CA HIS A 5 5.58 36.98 34.51
C HIS A 5 6.07 36.70 33.07
N LEU A 6 7.09 37.44 32.61
CA LEU A 6 7.69 37.21 31.28
C LEU A 6 8.40 35.85 31.19
N ARG A 7 9.13 35.44 32.25
CA ARG A 7 9.76 34.12 32.33
C ARG A 7 8.74 32.98 32.35
N LEU A 8 7.62 33.15 33.05
CA LEU A 8 6.57 32.16 33.11
C LEU A 8 5.92 31.93 31.73
N ILE A 9 5.63 33.02 31.00
CA ILE A 9 5.04 32.95 29.66
C ILE A 9 5.98 32.26 28.66
N ILE A 10 7.28 32.61 28.69
CA ILE A 10 8.27 31.98 27.81
C ILE A 10 8.41 30.48 28.11
N THR A 11 8.43 30.11 29.40
CA THR A 11 8.54 28.70 29.80
C THR A 11 7.32 27.91 29.33
N PHE A 12 6.12 28.47 29.47
CA PHE A 12 4.88 27.84 29.01
C PHE A 12 4.85 27.69 27.48
N ALA A 13 5.26 28.73 26.75
CA ALA A 13 5.35 28.68 25.29
C ALA A 13 6.38 27.64 24.80
N LEU A 14 7.53 27.54 25.45
CA LEU A 14 8.55 26.53 25.12
C LEU A 14 8.08 25.10 25.43
N SER A 15 7.36 24.88 26.54
CA SER A 15 6.77 23.57 26.83
C SER A 15 5.72 23.16 25.80
N ILE A 16 4.90 24.10 25.32
CA ILE A 16 3.91 23.82 24.28
C ILE A 16 4.60 23.46 22.96
N ILE A 17 5.60 24.23 22.55
CA ILE A 17 6.37 23.94 21.34
C ILE A 17 7.04 22.56 21.44
N PHE A 18 7.61 22.22 22.60
CA PHE A 18 8.21 20.91 22.84
C PHE A 18 7.17 19.78 22.74
N VAL A 19 5.99 19.95 23.32
CA VAL A 19 4.88 18.98 23.19
C VAL A 19 4.51 18.78 21.71
N PHE A 20 4.33 19.87 20.94
CA PHE A 20 4.01 19.77 19.52
C PHE A 20 5.13 19.14 18.69
N LEU A 21 6.39 19.41 19.00
CA LEU A 21 7.53 18.75 18.37
C LEU A 21 7.52 17.25 18.66
N THR A 22 7.36 16.85 19.93
CA THR A 22 7.31 15.43 20.31
C THR A 22 6.10 14.70 19.75
N LEU A 23 4.92 15.33 19.71
CA LEU A 23 3.73 14.76 19.07
C LEU A 23 3.93 14.61 17.55
N GLY A 24 4.55 15.60 16.89
CA GLY A 24 4.86 15.53 15.48
C GLY A 24 5.78 14.36 15.15
N PHE A 25 6.86 14.17 15.93
CA PHE A 25 7.76 13.02 15.79
C PHE A 25 7.06 11.69 16.08
N TYR A 26 6.20 11.64 17.10
CA TYR A 26 5.43 10.45 17.44
C TYR A 26 4.45 10.07 16.31
N GLN A 27 3.73 11.03 15.75
CA GLN A 27 2.81 10.83 14.63
C GLN A 27 3.55 10.28 13.39
N THR A 28 4.76 10.77 13.11
CA THR A 28 5.59 10.24 12.03
C THR A 28 6.04 8.81 12.31
N SER A 29 6.36 8.45 13.56
CA SER A 29 6.75 7.07 13.91
C SER A 29 5.59 6.06 13.87
N LEU A 30 4.34 6.53 13.96
CA LEU A 30 3.13 5.73 13.80
C LEU A 30 2.65 5.63 12.35
N SER A 31 3.37 6.18 11.36
CA SER A 31 2.98 5.95 9.97
C SER A 31 3.04 4.44 9.69
N GLU A 32 1.90 3.83 9.35
CA GLU A 32 1.78 2.39 9.09
C GLU A 32 2.87 1.90 8.15
N ASN A 33 3.64 0.89 8.59
CA ASN A 33 4.45 0.11 7.68
C ASN A 33 3.47 -0.69 6.79
N PRO A 34 3.60 -0.67 5.45
CA PRO A 34 2.73 -1.45 4.57
C PRO A 34 2.67 -2.95 4.91
N LYS A 35 3.70 -3.48 5.60
CA LYS A 35 3.75 -4.87 6.09
C LYS A 35 2.99 -5.13 7.40
N ASP A 36 2.53 -4.09 8.08
CA ASP A 36 1.77 -4.22 9.33
C ASP A 36 0.26 -4.31 9.08
N LYS A 37 -0.18 -4.16 7.81
CA LYS A 37 -1.56 -4.43 7.44
C LYS A 37 -1.85 -5.91 7.59
N GLU A 38 -2.81 -6.25 8.45
CA GLU A 38 -3.29 -7.62 8.61
C GLU A 38 -3.85 -8.13 7.28
N ILE A 39 -3.22 -9.15 6.71
CA ILE A 39 -3.66 -9.79 5.47
C ILE A 39 -4.67 -10.86 5.83
N THR A 40 -5.94 -10.60 5.57
CA THR A 40 -7.01 -11.58 5.82
C THR A 40 -7.28 -12.43 4.57
N LEU A 41 -6.89 -11.97 3.38
CA LEU A 41 -7.23 -12.62 2.12
C LEU A 41 -6.09 -12.64 1.11
N VAL A 42 -5.89 -13.81 0.49
CA VAL A 42 -4.95 -14.02 -0.61
C VAL A 42 -5.69 -14.57 -1.83
N LEU A 43 -5.47 -13.98 -3.01
CA LEU A 43 -5.93 -14.48 -4.30
C LEU A 43 -4.74 -14.96 -5.13
N ALA A 44 -4.82 -16.18 -5.65
CA ALA A 44 -3.78 -16.76 -6.50
C ALA A 44 -4.39 -17.30 -7.80
N GLY A 45 -4.06 -16.67 -8.93
CA GLY A 45 -4.56 -17.01 -10.26
C GLY A 45 -3.46 -17.54 -11.16
N LYS A 46 -3.59 -18.77 -11.66
CA LYS A 46 -2.61 -19.38 -12.57
C LYS A 46 -3.09 -19.34 -14.01
N TYR A 47 -2.24 -18.86 -14.91
CA TYR A 47 -2.54 -18.68 -16.33
C TYR A 47 -1.52 -19.40 -17.18
N LYS A 48 -1.99 -20.13 -18.20
CA LYS A 48 -1.14 -20.70 -19.25
C LYS A 48 -1.45 -20.00 -20.56
N ILE A 49 -0.54 -19.15 -21.00
CA ILE A 49 -0.71 -18.28 -22.15
C ILE A 49 -0.13 -18.97 -23.38
N LYS A 50 -0.83 -18.87 -24.52
CA LYS A 50 -0.28 -19.34 -25.79
C LYS A 50 0.96 -18.52 -26.15
N PRO A 51 2.07 -19.11 -26.63
CA PRO A 51 3.31 -18.38 -26.89
C PRO A 51 3.12 -17.13 -27.75
N GLU A 52 2.30 -17.21 -28.80
CA GLU A 52 1.99 -16.11 -29.72
C GLU A 52 1.14 -14.98 -29.11
N LYS A 53 0.62 -15.18 -27.89
CA LYS A 53 -0.14 -14.17 -27.13
C LYS A 53 0.64 -13.61 -25.94
N ARG A 54 1.88 -14.06 -25.71
CA ARG A 54 2.70 -13.66 -24.55
C ARG A 54 2.85 -12.14 -24.44
N GLU A 55 3.35 -11.50 -25.50
CA GLU A 55 3.59 -10.05 -25.51
C GLU A 55 2.30 -9.27 -25.24
N ARG A 56 1.21 -9.68 -25.90
CA ARG A 56 -0.10 -9.05 -25.70
C ARG A 56 -0.62 -9.21 -24.28
N PHE A 57 -0.41 -10.38 -23.66
CA PHE A 57 -0.78 -10.62 -22.26
C PHE A 57 0.00 -9.69 -21.31
N LEU A 58 1.32 -9.58 -21.49
CA LEU A 58 2.16 -8.71 -20.65
C LEU A 58 1.84 -7.22 -20.85
N GLU A 59 1.53 -6.82 -22.08
CA GLU A 59 1.09 -5.46 -22.41
C GLU A 59 -0.23 -5.12 -21.69
N LEU A 60 -1.21 -6.03 -21.69
CA LEU A 60 -2.49 -5.84 -21.02
C LEU A 60 -2.39 -5.90 -19.49
N ALA A 61 -1.46 -6.69 -18.95
CA ALA A 61 -1.21 -6.77 -17.51
C ALA A 61 -0.63 -5.47 -16.94
N LYS A 62 0.24 -4.80 -17.71
CA LYS A 62 1.05 -3.65 -17.28
C LYS A 62 0.24 -2.51 -16.60
N PRO A 63 -0.86 -2.01 -17.21
CA PRO A 63 -1.64 -0.91 -16.63
C PRO A 63 -2.35 -1.27 -15.32
N GLY A 64 -2.64 -2.55 -15.08
CA GLY A 64 -3.31 -3.03 -13.87
C GLY A 64 -2.43 -2.92 -12.64
N PHE A 65 -1.12 -3.21 -12.75
CA PHE A 65 -0.21 -3.25 -11.59
C PHE A 65 -0.18 -1.96 -10.78
N GLU A 66 0.13 -0.84 -11.45
CA GLU A 66 0.31 0.43 -10.74
C GLU A 66 -1.00 0.97 -10.17
N LYS A 67 -2.11 0.74 -10.88
CA LYS A 67 -3.43 1.13 -10.38
C LYS A 67 -3.82 0.29 -9.18
N THR A 68 -3.66 -1.04 -9.26
CA THR A 68 -4.07 -1.94 -8.19
C THR A 68 -3.25 -1.81 -6.92
N ARG A 69 -1.95 -1.54 -7.03
CA ARG A 69 -1.12 -1.24 -5.86
C ARG A 69 -1.52 0.05 -5.14
N GLN A 70 -2.23 0.94 -5.82
CA GLN A 70 -2.76 2.18 -5.24
C GLN A 70 -4.19 2.00 -4.70
N GLU A 71 -4.82 0.85 -4.92
CA GLU A 71 -6.18 0.61 -4.44
C GLU A 71 -6.20 0.51 -2.91
N PRO A 72 -7.21 1.12 -2.25
CA PRO A 72 -7.40 0.94 -0.82
C PRO A 72 -7.54 -0.54 -0.46
N GLY A 73 -6.71 -0.99 0.48
CA GLY A 73 -6.75 -2.37 0.98
C GLY A 73 -5.95 -3.38 0.14
N ASN A 74 -5.34 -2.98 -0.98
CA ASN A 74 -4.29 -3.80 -1.58
C ASN A 74 -3.04 -3.76 -0.69
N VAL A 75 -2.51 -4.93 -0.34
CA VAL A 75 -1.26 -5.09 0.41
C VAL A 75 -0.12 -5.45 -0.54
N SER A 76 -0.37 -6.37 -1.46
CA SER A 76 0.54 -6.65 -2.56
C SER A 76 -0.20 -7.13 -3.81
N TYR A 77 0.43 -6.93 -4.96
CA TYR A 77 -0.09 -7.37 -6.25
C TYR A 77 1.08 -7.65 -7.19
N ASN A 78 1.30 -8.93 -7.50
CA ASN A 78 2.46 -9.40 -8.23
C ASN A 78 2.08 -10.41 -9.32
N LEU A 79 2.81 -10.36 -10.44
CA LEU A 79 2.75 -11.36 -11.50
C LEU A 79 4.10 -12.03 -11.62
N TYR A 80 4.12 -13.36 -11.45
CA TYR A 80 5.32 -14.18 -11.60
C TYR A 80 5.22 -15.02 -12.85
N GLU A 81 6.36 -15.28 -13.49
CA GLU A 81 6.48 -16.35 -14.48
C GLU A 81 7.12 -17.58 -13.84
N LYS A 82 6.56 -18.76 -14.11
CA LYS A 82 7.07 -20.02 -13.59
C LYS A 82 8.45 -20.31 -14.17
N PHE A 83 9.43 -20.44 -13.30
CA PHE A 83 10.78 -20.87 -13.68
C PHE A 83 10.76 -22.22 -14.42
N GLY A 84 11.48 -22.29 -15.54
CA GLY A 84 11.55 -23.48 -16.39
C GLY A 84 10.27 -23.81 -17.19
N ASN A 85 9.22 -22.99 -17.11
CA ASN A 85 8.01 -23.17 -17.90
C ASN A 85 7.49 -21.82 -18.44
N PRO A 86 8.11 -21.33 -19.54
CA PRO A 86 7.72 -20.06 -20.13
C PRO A 86 6.24 -20.02 -20.49
N ASN A 87 5.64 -18.84 -20.36
CA ASN A 87 4.21 -18.56 -20.61
C ASN A 87 3.25 -19.19 -19.58
N THR A 88 3.77 -19.70 -18.47
CA THR A 88 2.96 -20.05 -17.29
C THR A 88 3.15 -18.95 -16.26
N PHE A 89 2.08 -18.23 -15.94
CA PHE A 89 2.10 -17.10 -15.03
C PHE A 89 1.25 -17.34 -13.77
N LEU A 90 1.59 -16.63 -12.69
CA LEU A 90 0.86 -16.61 -11.44
C LEU A 90 0.63 -15.15 -11.02
N TYR A 91 -0.63 -14.71 -10.99
CA TYR A 91 -1.02 -13.57 -10.19
C TYR A 91 -1.08 -14.00 -8.72
N PHE A 92 -0.44 -13.21 -7.86
CA PHE A 92 -0.47 -13.38 -6.42
C PHE A 92 -0.79 -12.03 -5.79
N GLU A 93 -1.92 -11.97 -5.10
CA GLU A 93 -2.50 -10.74 -4.60
C GLU A 93 -2.86 -10.90 -3.13
N GLU A 94 -2.50 -9.91 -2.33
CA GLU A 94 -2.75 -9.87 -0.89
C GLU A 94 -3.62 -8.67 -0.57
N TRP A 95 -4.70 -8.93 0.16
CA TRP A 95 -5.75 -7.96 0.46
C TRP A 95 -6.03 -7.95 1.96
N VAL A 96 -6.32 -6.77 2.50
CA VAL A 96 -6.64 -6.61 3.93
C VAL A 96 -7.93 -7.35 4.29
N ASP A 97 -8.90 -7.40 3.38
CA ASP A 97 -10.21 -8.04 3.57
C ASP A 97 -10.88 -8.40 2.23
N ARG A 98 -12.10 -8.94 2.31
CA ARG A 98 -12.90 -9.35 1.15
C ARG A 98 -13.54 -8.16 0.44
N GLU A 99 -13.85 -7.09 1.15
CA GLU A 99 -14.47 -5.88 0.66
C GLU A 99 -13.54 -5.13 -0.30
N ALA A 100 -12.24 -5.06 0.03
CA ALA A 100 -11.19 -4.51 -0.81
C ALA A 100 -11.07 -5.30 -2.12
N LEU A 101 -10.98 -6.63 -2.05
CA LEU A 101 -10.97 -7.48 -3.25
C LEU A 101 -12.26 -7.32 -4.09
N ASN A 102 -13.43 -7.26 -3.46
CA ASN A 102 -14.69 -7.07 -4.19
C ASN A 102 -14.75 -5.71 -4.91
N SER A 103 -14.08 -4.69 -4.38
CA SER A 103 -13.97 -3.37 -5.00
C SER A 103 -12.99 -3.39 -6.17
N HIS A 104 -11.88 -4.12 -6.01
CA HIS A 104 -10.91 -4.38 -7.07
C HIS A 104 -11.54 -5.06 -8.29
N LEU A 105 -12.30 -6.13 -8.08
CA LEU A 105 -12.93 -6.91 -9.16
C LEU A 105 -13.97 -6.13 -9.99
N LYS A 106 -14.32 -4.90 -9.58
CA LYS A 106 -15.24 -4.00 -10.29
C LYS A 106 -14.51 -2.90 -11.06
N GLN A 107 -13.19 -2.79 -10.93
CA GLN A 107 -12.43 -1.74 -11.58
C GLN A 107 -12.43 -1.95 -13.10
N PRO A 108 -12.52 -0.86 -13.91
CA PRO A 108 -12.66 -0.95 -15.37
C PRO A 108 -11.40 -1.47 -16.10
N TYR A 109 -10.29 -1.60 -15.37
CA TYR A 109 -9.02 -2.13 -15.87
C TYR A 109 -8.76 -3.58 -15.44
N ILE A 110 -9.69 -4.21 -14.74
CA ILE A 110 -9.69 -5.65 -14.49
C ILE A 110 -10.42 -6.31 -15.64
N THR A 111 -9.69 -7.15 -16.38
CA THR A 111 -10.09 -7.72 -17.68
C THR A 111 -10.06 -9.23 -17.65
#